data_AF-A0A852MYZ5-F1
#
_entry.id   AF-A0A852MYZ5-F1
#
_cell.length_a   1.000
_cell.length_b   1.000
_cell.length_c   1.000
_cell.angle_alpha   90.00
_cell.angle_beta   90.00
_cell.angle_gamma   90.00
#
_symmetry.space_group_name_H-M   'P 1'
#
loop_
_entity.id
_entity.type
_entity.pdbx_description
1 polymer ?
#
loop_
_entity_poly.entity_id
_entity_poly.type
_entity_poly.pdbx_seq_one_letter_code
_entity_poly.pdbx_strand_id
1 'polypeptide(L)'
;NIPEDQADKLLLASWGLPKAVLEKYHSLGVVQMFEWQAECLMLGQVLEGKNLVYSGMRTSDKTKLLILKRVLETRKKALLILPFVSVAKEKKCYLQ
;
A
#
# COMPACT_ATOMS: atom_id res chain seq x y z
N ASN A 1 2.87 -0.35 25.73
CA ASN A 1 1.40 -0.36 25.52
C ASN A 1 1.09 0.26 24.18
N ILE A 2 1.09 -0.54 23.12
CA ILE A 2 0.55 -0.12 21.83
C ILE A 2 -0.98 -0.20 21.98
N PRO A 3 -1.74 0.88 21.74
CA PRO A 3 -3.19 0.84 21.88
C PRO A 3 -3.78 -0.22 20.94
N GLU A 4 -4.69 -1.03 21.47
CA GLU A 4 -5.32 -2.19 20.79
C GLU A 4 -5.91 -1.81 19.41
N ASP A 5 -6.38 -0.57 19.27
CA ASP A 5 -6.93 0.03 18.05
C ASP A 5 -5.89 0.24 16.92
N GLN A 6 -4.60 0.35 17.24
CA GLN A 6 -3.51 0.45 16.27
C GLN A 6 -3.09 -0.92 15.76
N ALA A 7 -3.11 -1.96 16.60
CA ALA A 7 -2.71 -3.30 16.23
C ALA A 7 -3.63 -3.89 15.15
N ASP A 8 -4.94 -3.65 15.25
CA ASP A 8 -5.91 -4.07 14.23
C ASP A 8 -5.65 -3.41 12.88
N LYS A 9 -5.19 -2.16 12.84
CA LYS A 9 -4.90 -1.43 11.58
C LYS A 9 -3.59 -1.85 10.94
N LEU A 10 -2.74 -2.59 11.64
CA LEU A 10 -1.57 -3.22 11.04
C LEU A 10 -1.95 -4.51 10.30
N LEU A 11 -3.04 -5.18 10.67
CA LEU A 11 -3.48 -6.38 9.95
C LEU A 11 -3.96 -6.01 8.53
N LEU A 12 -3.44 -6.68 7.50
CA LEU A 12 -3.90 -6.47 6.12
C LEU A 12 -5.41 -6.72 5.96
N ALA A 13 -5.93 -7.67 6.74
CA ALA A 13 -7.34 -8.07 6.70
C ALA A 13 -8.30 -6.95 7.15
N SER A 14 -7.87 -6.07 8.05
CA SER A 14 -8.68 -4.97 8.56
C SER A 14 -8.92 -3.86 7.53
N TRP A 15 -8.20 -3.89 6.41
CA TRP A 15 -8.34 -2.91 5.33
C TRP A 15 -9.34 -3.33 4.25
N GLY A 16 -10.13 -4.39 4.42
CA GLY A 16 -11.20 -4.75 3.47
C GLY A 16 -10.71 -5.05 2.05
N LEU A 17 -9.50 -5.61 1.92
CA LEU A 17 -8.95 -6.02 0.62
C LEU A 17 -9.70 -7.26 0.07
N PRO A 18 -9.83 -7.42 -1.26
CA PRO A 18 -10.41 -8.61 -1.86
C PRO A 18 -9.66 -9.88 -1.41
N LYS A 19 -10.39 -10.97 -1.13
CA LYS A 19 -9.79 -12.24 -0.69
C LYS A 19 -8.64 -12.72 -1.60
N ALA A 20 -8.80 -12.61 -2.92
CA ALA A 20 -7.75 -13.00 -3.87
C ALA A 20 -6.43 -12.21 -3.69
N VAL A 21 -6.52 -10.92 -3.33
CA VAL A 21 -5.35 -10.09 -3.03
C VAL A 21 -4.75 -10.50 -1.70
N LEU A 22 -5.60 -10.71 -0.69
CA LEU A 22 -5.20 -11.06 0.67
C LEU A 22 -4.48 -12.42 0.72
N GLU A 23 -5.00 -13.42 0.00
CA GLU A 23 -4.36 -14.73 -0.17
C GLU A 23 -3.01 -14.62 -0.89
N LYS A 24 -2.91 -13.78 -1.93
CA LYS A 24 -1.64 -13.53 -2.63
C LYS A 24 -0.60 -12.92 -1.67
N TYR A 25 -0.97 -11.91 -0.90
CA TYR A 25 -0.06 -11.30 0.08
C TYR A 25 0.31 -12.27 1.20
N HIS A 26 -0.63 -13.07 1.70
CA HIS A 26 -0.35 -14.14 2.66
C HIS A 26 0.62 -15.19 2.08
N SER A 27 0.48 -15.57 0.80
CA SER A 27 1.41 -16.50 0.13
C SER A 27 2.83 -15.93 0.01
N LEU A 28 2.96 -14.60 0.01
CA LEU A 28 4.23 -13.88 0.03
C LEU A 28 4.75 -13.64 1.47
N GLY A 29 4.05 -14.13 2.49
CA GLY A 29 4.39 -13.96 3.90
C GLY A 29 4.00 -12.59 4.48
N VAL A 30 3.21 -11.80 3.75
CA VAL A 30 2.79 -10.46 4.18
C VAL A 30 1.41 -10.55 4.85
N VAL A 31 1.42 -10.63 6.18
CA VAL A 31 0.21 -10.69 7.02
C VAL A 31 -0.12 -9.32 7.64
N GLN A 32 0.91 -8.52 7.90
CA GLN A 32 0.81 -7.22 8.55
C GLN A 32 1.50 -6.13 7.73
N MET A 33 0.90 -4.95 7.74
CA MET A 33 1.46 -3.71 7.24
C MET A 33 2.48 -3.16 8.24
N PHE A 34 3.45 -2.41 7.72
CA PHE A 34 4.31 -1.60 8.57
C PHE A 34 3.53 -0.40 9.12
N GLU A 35 3.89 0.07 10.31
CA GLU A 35 3.26 1.23 10.97
C GLU A 35 3.17 2.44 10.03
N TRP A 36 4.28 2.81 9.39
CA TRP A 36 4.29 3.94 8.46
C TRP A 36 3.36 3.75 7.24
N GLN A 37 3.06 2.51 6.83
CA GLN A 37 2.11 2.26 5.74
C GLN A 37 0.68 2.48 6.22
N ALA A 38 0.34 1.98 7.40
CA ALA A 38 -0.96 2.22 8.01
C ALA A 38 -1.15 3.73 8.25
N GLU A 39 -0.12 4.40 8.80
CA GLU A 39 -0.09 5.85 8.93
C GLU A 39 -0.30 6.52 7.58
N CYS A 40 0.42 6.19 6.51
CA CYS A 40 0.23 6.79 5.18
C CYS A 40 -1.21 6.63 4.64
N LEU A 41 -1.88 5.52 4.93
CA LEU A 41 -3.27 5.30 4.53
C LEU A 41 -4.25 6.11 5.40
N MET A 42 -3.92 6.30 6.67
CA MET A 42 -4.69 7.11 7.62
C MET A 42 -4.38 8.61 7.53
N LEU A 43 -3.23 8.99 6.99
CA LEU A 43 -2.72 10.35 7.01
C LEU A 43 -3.51 11.19 6.00
N GLY A 44 -4.50 11.92 6.50
CA GLY A 44 -5.36 12.76 5.67
C GLY A 44 -6.39 11.94 4.87
N GLN A 45 -7.05 12.61 3.93
CA GLN A 45 -8.15 12.05 3.12
C GLN A 45 -7.61 11.31 1.88
N VAL A 46 -6.53 10.54 2.05
CA VAL A 46 -5.79 9.87 0.97
C VAL A 46 -6.61 8.79 0.30
N LEU A 47 -7.42 8.07 1.08
CA LEU A 47 -8.39 7.10 0.59
C LEU A 47 -9.60 7.79 -0.08
N GLU A 48 -9.92 9.02 0.30
CA GLU A 48 -10.95 9.85 -0.36
C GLU A 48 -10.41 10.53 -1.64
N GLY A 49 -9.12 10.32 -1.97
CA GLY A 49 -8.50 10.80 -3.20
C GLY A 49 -7.70 12.10 -3.09
N LYS A 50 -7.44 12.62 -1.87
CA LYS A 50 -6.52 13.76 -1.70
C LYS A 50 -5.06 13.38 -1.96
N ASN A 51 -4.24 14.38 -2.26
CA ASN A 51 -2.82 14.18 -2.52
C ASN A 51 -2.07 13.80 -1.23
N LEU A 52 -1.13 12.86 -1.36
CA LEU A 52 -0.22 12.46 -0.27
C LEU A 52 1.21 12.70 -0.74
N VAL A 53 2.01 13.38 0.08
CA VAL A 53 3.46 13.46 -0.07
C VAL A 53 4.08 12.75 1.11
N TYR A 54 4.83 11.70 0.85
CA TYR A 54 5.50 10.91 1.88
C TYR A 54 6.98 10.71 1.52
N SER A 55 7.84 10.81 2.53
CA SER A 55 9.28 10.61 2.43
C SER A 55 9.69 9.47 3.35
N GLY A 56 10.14 8.34 2.79
CA GLY A 56 10.60 7.18 3.56
C GLY A 56 11.47 6.25 2.71
N MET A 57 12.10 5.27 3.36
CA MET A 57 13.03 4.33 2.70
C MET A 57 12.30 3.52 1.62
N ARG A 58 12.70 3.71 0.36
CA ARG A 58 12.12 3.07 -0.82
C ARG A 58 12.42 1.58 -0.85
N THR A 59 11.59 0.79 -0.20
CA THR A 59 11.47 -0.63 -0.51
C THR A 59 10.29 -0.83 -1.45
N SER A 60 10.59 -1.43 -2.59
CA SER A 60 9.72 -1.56 -3.77
C SER A 60 8.35 -2.16 -3.45
N ASP A 61 8.33 -3.14 -2.54
CA ASP A 61 7.14 -3.92 -2.22
C ASP A 61 6.19 -3.17 -1.29
N LYS A 62 6.71 -2.22 -0.52
CA LYS A 62 5.94 -1.49 0.49
C LYS A 62 5.07 -0.38 -0.12
N THR A 63 5.43 0.17 -1.28
CA THR A 63 4.62 1.19 -1.98
C THR A 63 3.47 0.60 -2.80
N LYS A 64 3.55 -0.68 -3.17
CA LYS A 64 2.53 -1.35 -4.00
C LYS A 64 1.17 -1.40 -3.30
N LEU A 65 1.18 -1.72 -2.00
CA LEU A 65 -0.04 -1.84 -1.21
C LEU A 65 -0.80 -0.51 -1.11
N LEU A 66 -0.09 0.60 -0.96
CA LEU A 66 -0.67 1.95 -0.93
C LEU A 66 -1.38 2.29 -2.24
N ILE A 67 -0.72 2.00 -3.38
CA ILE A 67 -1.27 2.25 -4.71
C ILE A 67 -2.49 1.35 -4.95
N LEU A 68 -2.38 0.06 -4.65
CA LEU A 68 -3.47 -0.90 -4.82
C LEU A 68 -4.69 -0.50 -4.00
N LYS A 69 -4.49 -0.19 -2.71
CA LYS A 69 -5.57 0.24 -1.83
C LYS A 69 -6.23 1.52 -2.35
N ARG A 70 -5.45 2.50 -2.81
CA ARG A 70 -5.98 3.72 -3.44
C ARG A 70 -6.82 3.43 -4.67
N VAL A 71 -6.37 2.55 -5.57
CA VAL A 71 -7.13 2.19 -6.78
C VAL A 71 -8.43 1.49 -6.42
N LEU A 72 -8.42 0.61 -5.40
CA LEU A 72 -9.60 -0.10 -4.95
C LEU A 72 -10.65 0.83 -4.33
N GLU A 73 -10.23 1.78 -3.47
CA GLU A 73 -11.13 2.74 -2.82
C GLU A 73 -11.65 3.80 -3.80
N THR A 74 -10.74 4.44 -4.54
CA THR A 74 -11.13 5.57 -5.42
C THR A 74 -11.70 5.11 -6.75
N ARG A 75 -11.53 3.83 -7.12
CA ARG A 75 -11.83 3.27 -8.46
C ARG A 75 -11.15 4.04 -9.60
N LYS A 76 -10.10 4.81 -9.32
CA LYS A 76 -9.35 5.62 -10.28
C LYS A 76 -8.03 4.95 -10.65
N LYS A 77 -7.52 5.25 -11.85
CA LYS A 77 -6.19 4.82 -12.29
C LYS A 77 -5.11 5.50 -11.44
N ALA A 78 -4.07 4.75 -11.09
CA ALA A 78 -2.89 5.31 -10.44
C ALA A 78 -1.74 5.48 -11.43
N LEU A 79 -0.97 6.56 -11.28
CA LEU A 79 0.24 6.82 -12.05
C LEU A 79 1.44 6.81 -11.10
N LEU A 80 2.39 5.92 -11.35
CA LEU A 80 3.65 5.86 -10.61
C LEU A 80 4.76 6.50 -11.44
N ILE A 81 5.23 7.67 -11.01
CA ILE A 81 6.31 8.40 -11.68
C ILE A 81 7.63 8.00 -11.03
N LEU A 82 8.57 7.49 -11.84
CA LEU A 82 9.89 7.06 -11.41
C LEU A 82 10.95 7.84 -12.19
N PRO A 83 12.07 8.23 -11.56
CA PRO A 83 13.07 9.09 -12.19
C PRO A 83 13.89 8.38 -13.30
N PHE A 84 13.93 7.05 -13.31
CA PHE A 84 14.75 6.27 -14.25
C PHE A 84 13.95 5.17 -14.94
N VAL A 85 14.19 5.01 -16.25
CA VAL A 85 13.55 3.98 -17.09
C VAL A 85 13.94 2.57 -16.65
N SER A 86 15.17 2.35 -16.19
CA SER A 86 15.64 1.06 -15.64
C SER A 86 14.78 0.63 -14.44
N VAL A 87 14.55 1.55 -13.51
CA VAL A 87 13.70 1.33 -12.33
C VAL A 87 12.24 1.12 -12.74
N ALA A 88 11.75 1.86 -13.73
CA ALA A 88 10.39 1.67 -14.24
C ALA A 88 10.19 0.29 -14.89
N LYS A 89 11.16 -0.20 -15.68
CA LYS A 89 11.12 -1.55 -16.26
C LYS A 89 11.10 -2.63 -15.19
N GLU A 90 11.94 -2.49 -14.17
CA GLU A 90 11.96 -3.40 -13.04
C GLU A 90 10.60 -3.42 -12.34
N LYS A 91 10.02 -2.25 -12.01
CA LYS A 91 8.71 -2.17 -11.35
C LYS A 91 7.55 -2.69 -12.21
N LYS A 92 7.61 -2.52 -13.54
CA LYS A 92 6.57 -3.01 -14.45
C LYS A 92 6.43 -4.53 -14.39
N CYS A 93 7.54 -5.27 -14.44
CA CYS A 93 7.50 -6.74 -14.37
C CYS A 93 6.94 -7.27 -13.05
N TYR A 94 7.10 -6.52 -11.94
CA TYR A 94 6.56 -6.91 -10.64
C TYR A 94 5.09 -6.52 -10.39
N LEU A 95 4.48 -5.74 -11.28
CA LEU A 95 3.08 -5.25 -11.18
C LEU A 95 2.16 -5.85 -12.27
N GLN A 96 2.71 -6.62 -13.21
CA GLN A 96 1.95 -7.42 -14.19
C GLN A 96 1.52 -8.76 -13.59
#